data_AF-A0A1E3L4C2-F1
#
_entry.id   AF-A0A1E3L4C2-F1
#
_cell.length_a   1.000
_cell.length_b   1.000
_cell.length_c   1.000
_cell.angle_alpha   90.00
_cell.angle_beta   90.00
_cell.angle_gamma   90.00
#
_symmetry.space_group_name_H-M   'P 1'
#
loop_
_entity.id
_entity.type
_entity.pdbx_description
1 polymer ?
#
loop_
_entity_poly.entity_id
_entity_poly.type
_entity_poly.pdbx_seq_one_letter_code
_entity_poly.pdbx_strand_id
1 'polypeptide(L)'
;MTTEHVFPKDFLWGGAIAANQAEGAFNVDGKGLSTADMVSYTKTKNYSDIASLMHRSSESIEKALQDPSAKGYPKRYGIDFYHHYKEDIALFAEMGFKVFRLSIAWTRIFPNGDDAQPNEQGLQHYEDLFNELRKYNIEPLVTLSHYEMPMNLVLKYGSWKNRAVIGFFERYAETVMTRYKDLVKYWLTFNEINTTIIEPFTGAGIITDREENSQQAAYQALHHQFIASSLVTKRAKEINPEFQIGCMLARMLHYPATSKPADMIQCQFDNQMNLMYTDVQVRGSYPPITKRFFAENDIQIQTEAEDEAILKKYTVDFISFSYYMTLISTVTPEDYGVTGGNLFSTVKNPYLEVTEWGWQLDPEGLRYALKEMYDRYQVPLFVVENGLGASDVLEADGTIIDDYRIEYFRQHLGQLKEAIQDGVDVMGYTSWGAIDIISASTSEMSKRYGFIYVDQDNEGQGTLKRFKKKSFDWYKKVIASNGEDLS
;
A
#
# COMPACT_ATOMS: atom_id res chain seq x y z
N MET A 1 29.66 -14.98 -25.10
CA MET A 1 28.29 -14.58 -24.76
C MET A 1 28.40 -13.77 -23.49
N THR A 2 28.28 -12.46 -23.59
CA THR A 2 28.32 -11.57 -22.42
C THR A 2 27.15 -11.96 -21.52
N THR A 3 27.43 -12.24 -20.25
CA THR A 3 26.42 -12.47 -19.22
C THR A 3 25.57 -11.21 -19.12
N GLU A 4 24.42 -11.18 -19.80
CA GLU A 4 23.42 -10.15 -19.58
C GLU A 4 22.93 -10.31 -18.14
N HIS A 5 23.05 -9.23 -17.36
CA HIS A 5 22.44 -9.16 -16.03
C HIS A 5 20.95 -9.46 -16.18
N VAL A 6 20.39 -10.31 -15.29
CA VAL A 6 18.98 -10.69 -15.43
C VAL A 6 18.08 -9.50 -15.10
N PHE A 7 18.43 -8.73 -14.08
CA PHE A 7 17.75 -7.46 -13.79
C PHE A 7 18.25 -6.37 -14.75
N PRO A 8 17.35 -5.50 -15.27
CA PRO A 8 17.73 -4.31 -16.00
C PRO A 8 18.77 -3.46 -15.25
N LYS A 9 19.64 -2.76 -15.97
CA LYS A 9 20.70 -1.94 -15.35
C LYS A 9 20.14 -0.77 -14.54
N ASP A 10 18.96 -0.30 -14.91
CA ASP A 10 18.19 0.78 -14.32
C ASP A 10 17.05 0.27 -13.42
N PHE A 11 17.09 -1.01 -13.01
CA PHE A 11 16.10 -1.58 -12.11
C PHE A 11 16.04 -0.82 -10.78
N LEU A 12 14.83 -0.41 -10.39
CA LEU A 12 14.60 0.45 -9.23
C LEU A 12 14.51 -0.37 -7.94
N TRP A 13 15.66 -0.66 -7.33
CA TRP A 13 15.74 -1.26 -6.00
C TRP A 13 15.45 -0.24 -4.90
N GLY A 14 14.64 -0.60 -3.91
CA GLY A 14 14.32 0.32 -2.83
C GLY A 14 13.56 -0.25 -1.66
N GLY A 15 12.89 0.65 -0.94
CA GLY A 15 12.02 0.38 0.19
C GLY A 15 10.80 1.29 0.18
N ALA A 16 9.77 0.90 0.92
CA ALA A 16 8.49 1.58 0.96
C ALA A 16 8.01 1.83 2.40
N ILE A 17 7.37 2.97 2.63
CA ILE A 17 6.60 3.29 3.84
C ILE A 17 5.28 4.00 3.46
N ALA A 18 4.40 4.19 4.43
CA ALA A 18 3.31 5.16 4.36
C ALA A 18 3.51 6.24 5.43
N ALA A 19 3.12 7.48 5.14
CA ALA A 19 3.29 8.63 6.03
C ALA A 19 2.68 8.38 7.41
N ASN A 20 1.39 8.03 7.50
CA ASN A 20 0.72 7.70 8.77
C ASN A 20 1.34 6.53 9.56
N GLN A 21 2.15 5.68 8.95
CA GLN A 21 2.79 4.56 9.63
C GLN A 21 4.18 4.92 10.17
N ALA A 22 4.80 5.97 9.64
CA ALA A 22 6.19 6.33 9.93
C ALA A 22 6.36 7.74 10.51
N GLU A 23 5.70 8.75 9.94
CA GLU A 23 5.99 10.15 10.22
C GLU A 23 5.75 10.54 11.68
N GLY A 24 4.61 10.15 12.24
CA GLY A 24 4.18 10.70 13.52
C GLY A 24 3.85 12.18 13.41
N ALA A 25 4.19 12.95 14.46
CA ALA A 25 4.00 14.40 14.50
C ALA A 25 2.61 14.84 14.00
N PHE A 26 1.57 14.13 14.45
CA PHE A 26 0.23 14.16 13.84
C PHE A 26 -0.47 15.52 13.87
N ASN A 27 -0.06 16.40 14.79
CA ASN A 27 -0.60 17.72 15.07
C ASN A 27 0.44 18.84 14.98
N VAL A 28 1.58 18.58 14.33
CA VAL A 28 2.67 19.55 14.12
C VAL A 28 2.52 20.23 12.76
N ASP A 29 2.95 21.49 12.67
CA ASP A 29 3.04 22.27 11.43
C ASP A 29 1.73 22.31 10.62
N GLY A 30 0.62 22.48 11.33
CA GLY A 30 -0.71 22.65 10.74
C GLY A 30 -1.34 21.36 10.19
N LYS A 31 -0.76 20.18 10.40
CA LYS A 31 -1.37 18.90 9.98
C LYS A 31 -2.74 18.70 10.63
N GLY A 32 -3.73 18.33 9.81
CA GLY A 32 -5.07 17.95 10.26
C GLY A 32 -5.19 16.47 10.69
N LEU A 33 -6.34 16.11 11.26
CA LEU A 33 -6.64 14.72 11.62
C LEU A 33 -7.00 13.90 10.38
N SER A 34 -6.43 12.71 10.28
CA SER A 34 -6.67 11.72 9.22
C SER A 34 -7.47 10.53 9.74
N THR A 35 -8.00 9.72 8.82
CA THR A 35 -8.61 8.42 9.14
C THR A 35 -7.67 7.51 9.93
N ALA A 36 -6.37 7.55 9.66
CA ALA A 36 -5.37 6.78 10.38
C ALA A 36 -5.21 7.22 11.85
N ASP A 37 -5.44 8.49 12.16
CA ASP A 37 -5.37 9.03 13.52
C ASP A 37 -6.52 8.51 14.42
N MET A 38 -7.54 7.87 13.83
CA MET A 38 -8.69 7.28 14.53
C MET A 38 -8.44 5.83 14.97
N VAL A 39 -7.28 5.26 14.62
CA VAL A 39 -6.99 3.83 14.76
C VAL A 39 -6.20 3.57 16.05
N SER A 40 -6.90 3.17 17.12
CA SER A 40 -6.26 2.83 18.39
C SER A 40 -5.57 1.47 18.37
N TYR A 41 -4.55 1.30 19.23
CA TYR A 41 -3.95 -0.01 19.52
C TYR A 41 -4.82 -0.82 20.49
N THR A 42 -4.94 -2.12 20.23
CA THR A 42 -5.65 -3.09 21.10
C THR A 42 -4.68 -4.19 21.57
N LYS A 43 -4.65 -4.47 22.88
CA LYS A 43 -3.73 -5.46 23.48
C LYS A 43 -4.17 -6.92 23.28
N THR A 44 -5.46 -7.20 23.30
CA THR A 44 -5.99 -8.57 23.15
C THR A 44 -6.40 -8.80 21.70
N LYS A 45 -5.86 -9.83 21.04
CA LYS A 45 -6.09 -10.07 19.61
C LYS A 45 -6.41 -11.51 19.29
N ASN A 46 -7.37 -11.68 18.40
CA ASN A 46 -7.55 -12.90 17.63
C ASN A 46 -7.10 -12.62 16.19
N TYR A 47 -5.89 -13.04 15.81
CA TYR A 47 -5.34 -12.81 14.47
C TYR A 47 -6.09 -13.57 13.35
N SER A 48 -7.01 -14.48 13.69
CA SER A 48 -7.92 -15.09 12.71
C SER A 48 -9.13 -14.21 12.35
N ASP A 49 -9.35 -13.09 13.06
CA ASP A 49 -10.41 -12.11 12.83
C ASP A 49 -9.84 -10.70 12.64
N ILE A 50 -9.11 -10.52 11.53
CA ILE A 50 -8.48 -9.24 11.18
C ILE A 50 -9.52 -8.12 10.97
N ALA A 51 -10.69 -8.46 10.40
CA ALA A 51 -11.76 -7.51 10.13
C ALA A 51 -12.23 -6.79 11.41
N SER A 52 -12.40 -7.54 12.51
CA SER A 52 -12.76 -6.96 13.80
C SER A 52 -11.69 -6.00 14.37
N LEU A 53 -10.40 -6.28 14.13
CA LEU A 53 -9.30 -5.44 14.59
C LEU A 53 -9.20 -4.11 13.81
N MET A 54 -9.57 -4.15 12.54
CA MET A 54 -9.53 -3.00 11.64
C MET A 54 -10.81 -2.16 11.66
N HIS A 55 -11.96 -2.76 11.95
CA HIS A 55 -13.25 -2.10 11.97
C HIS A 55 -13.29 -0.88 12.92
N ARG A 56 -13.85 0.23 12.46
CA ARG A 56 -14.03 1.46 13.25
C ARG A 56 -15.50 1.86 13.28
N SER A 57 -16.08 1.79 14.47
CA SER A 57 -17.43 2.27 14.75
C SER A 57 -17.46 3.78 14.93
N SER A 58 -18.63 4.38 14.78
CA SER A 58 -18.89 5.78 15.09
C SER A 58 -18.42 6.17 16.50
N GLU A 59 -18.67 5.32 17.50
CA GLU A 59 -18.25 5.53 18.89
C GLU A 59 -16.72 5.58 19.01
N SER A 60 -16.01 4.64 18.38
CA SER A 60 -14.55 4.61 18.41
C SER A 60 -13.91 5.85 17.77
N ILE A 61 -14.52 6.34 16.69
CA ILE A 61 -14.09 7.54 15.97
C ILE A 61 -14.35 8.79 16.84
N GLU A 62 -15.53 8.92 17.44
CA GLU A 62 -15.85 10.06 18.32
C GLU A 62 -14.90 10.13 19.52
N LYS A 63 -14.59 8.99 20.13
CA LYS A 63 -13.60 8.91 21.20
C LYS A 63 -12.22 9.38 20.73
N ALA A 64 -11.78 8.94 19.54
CA ALA A 64 -10.50 9.34 18.99
C ALA A 64 -10.43 10.83 18.64
N LEU A 65 -11.50 11.42 18.13
CA LEU A 65 -11.60 12.85 17.81
C LEU A 65 -11.49 13.74 19.06
N GLN A 66 -11.95 13.25 20.22
CA GLN A 66 -11.92 13.98 21.49
C GLN A 66 -10.59 13.82 22.25
N ASP A 67 -9.76 12.83 21.89
CA ASP A 67 -8.47 12.60 22.52
C ASP A 67 -7.40 13.49 21.86
N PRO A 68 -6.83 14.48 22.57
CA PRO A 68 -5.78 15.32 22.01
C PRO A 68 -4.40 14.66 22.03
N SER A 69 -4.25 13.46 22.62
CA SER A 69 -2.96 12.80 22.80
C SER A 69 -2.64 11.82 21.68
N ALA A 70 -1.35 11.49 21.54
CA ALA A 70 -0.91 10.37 20.72
C ALA A 70 -1.01 9.01 21.45
N LYS A 71 -1.23 9.01 22.78
CA LYS A 71 -1.16 7.79 23.59
C LYS A 71 -2.29 6.85 23.22
N GLY A 72 -1.95 5.60 22.92
CA GLY A 72 -2.92 4.59 22.48
C GLY A 72 -3.30 4.68 21.00
N TYR A 73 -2.76 5.64 20.25
CA TYR A 73 -2.95 5.78 18.80
C TYR A 73 -1.59 5.77 18.10
N PRO A 74 -1.02 4.59 17.80
CA PRO A 74 0.36 4.49 17.34
C PRO A 74 0.71 5.29 16.09
N LYS A 75 -0.23 5.40 15.16
CA LYS A 75 -0.06 6.19 13.94
C LYS A 75 0.08 7.71 14.19
N ARG A 76 -0.30 8.19 15.38
CA ARG A 76 -0.12 9.59 15.79
C ARG A 76 1.32 9.93 16.16
N TYR A 77 2.08 8.96 16.69
CA TYR A 77 3.50 9.14 17.03
C TYR A 77 4.46 8.47 16.03
N GLY A 78 4.01 7.47 15.26
CA GLY A 78 4.81 6.84 14.19
C GLY A 78 6.11 6.25 14.70
N ILE A 79 7.20 6.46 13.97
CA ILE A 79 8.59 6.27 14.42
C ILE A 79 9.34 7.59 14.52
N ASP A 80 8.57 8.69 14.52
CA ASP A 80 9.05 10.05 14.41
C ASP A 80 9.90 10.30 13.15
N PHE A 81 9.56 9.62 12.04
CA PHE A 81 10.24 9.83 10.75
C PHE A 81 10.15 11.31 10.31
N TYR A 82 9.10 12.02 10.73
CA TYR A 82 8.95 13.45 10.44
C TYR A 82 10.17 14.29 10.88
N HIS A 83 10.79 13.96 12.01
CA HIS A 83 11.99 14.64 12.49
C HIS A 83 13.29 13.90 12.16
N HIS A 84 13.24 12.58 11.94
CA HIS A 84 14.40 11.71 11.72
C HIS A 84 14.66 11.34 10.25
N TYR A 85 13.90 11.89 9.29
CA TYR A 85 13.99 11.47 7.89
C TYR A 85 15.38 11.63 7.30
N LYS A 86 16.20 12.59 7.75
CA LYS A 86 17.56 12.79 7.22
C LYS A 86 18.48 11.65 7.60
N GLU A 87 18.46 11.24 8.86
CA GLU A 87 19.22 10.11 9.36
C GLU A 87 18.74 8.80 8.74
N ASP A 88 17.42 8.64 8.62
CA ASP A 88 16.81 7.45 8.03
C ASP A 88 17.13 7.33 6.52
N ILE A 89 17.07 8.44 5.78
CA ILE A 89 17.48 8.49 4.36
C ILE A 89 18.98 8.19 4.19
N ALA A 90 19.84 8.63 5.11
CA ALA A 90 21.25 8.27 5.06
C ALA A 90 21.46 6.75 5.19
N LEU A 91 20.65 6.06 5.99
CA LEU A 91 20.67 4.59 6.08
C LEU A 91 20.14 3.93 4.80
N PHE A 92 19.10 4.48 4.16
CA PHE A 92 18.63 4.01 2.85
C PHE A 92 19.71 4.15 1.77
N ALA A 93 20.41 5.28 1.76
CA ALA A 93 21.55 5.53 0.87
C ALA A 93 22.70 4.56 1.13
N GLU A 94 22.96 4.20 2.40
CA GLU A 94 23.98 3.23 2.75
C GLU A 94 23.66 1.81 2.23
N MET A 95 22.38 1.42 2.21
CA MET A 95 21.93 0.20 1.52
C MET A 95 22.02 0.31 0.00
N GLY A 96 22.14 1.52 -0.55
CA GLY A 96 22.29 1.77 -1.98
C GLY A 96 20.98 1.92 -2.74
N PHE A 97 19.88 2.26 -2.05
CA PHE A 97 18.55 2.46 -2.65
C PHE A 97 18.64 3.32 -3.93
N LYS A 98 17.86 2.93 -4.94
CA LYS A 98 17.64 3.66 -6.19
C LYS A 98 16.31 4.41 -6.16
N VAL A 99 15.34 3.87 -5.44
CA VAL A 99 14.01 4.46 -5.26
C VAL A 99 13.60 4.35 -3.80
N PHE A 100 12.81 5.31 -3.32
CA PHE A 100 12.13 5.22 -2.04
C PHE A 100 10.67 5.58 -2.20
N ARG A 101 9.80 4.63 -1.83
CA ARG A 101 8.36 4.82 -1.87
C ARG A 101 7.85 5.38 -0.55
N LEU A 102 7.06 6.43 -0.64
CA LEU A 102 6.34 7.02 0.48
C LEU A 102 5.00 7.58 0.03
N SER A 103 4.13 7.90 0.98
CA SER A 103 2.97 8.76 0.70
C SER A 103 3.23 10.19 1.12
N ILE A 104 2.56 11.12 0.46
CA ILE A 104 2.37 12.47 1.01
C ILE A 104 1.09 12.39 1.84
N ALA A 105 1.16 12.79 3.11
CA ALA A 105 -0.03 12.87 3.95
C ALA A 105 -0.93 14.01 3.45
N TRP A 106 -2.09 13.66 2.89
CA TRP A 106 -3.07 14.64 2.41
C TRP A 106 -3.39 15.70 3.48
N THR A 107 -3.51 15.28 4.74
CA THR A 107 -3.75 16.16 5.89
C THR A 107 -2.61 17.11 6.25
N ARG A 108 -1.40 16.94 5.72
CA ARG A 108 -0.34 17.95 5.82
C ARG A 108 -0.50 19.06 4.79
N ILE A 109 -1.07 18.75 3.62
CA ILE A 109 -1.21 19.71 2.51
C ILE A 109 -2.56 20.42 2.59
N PHE A 110 -3.65 19.69 2.79
CA PHE A 110 -4.99 20.22 3.02
C PHE A 110 -5.52 19.63 4.33
N PRO A 111 -5.30 20.29 5.48
CA PRO A 111 -5.66 19.77 6.80
C PRO A 111 -7.10 19.29 6.94
N ASN A 112 -8.04 20.00 6.32
CA ASN A 112 -9.46 19.66 6.29
C ASN A 112 -9.87 19.01 4.95
N GLY A 113 -8.99 19.01 3.95
CA GLY A 113 -9.23 18.51 2.59
C GLY A 113 -10.00 19.49 1.71
N ASP A 114 -10.91 20.27 2.30
CA ASP A 114 -11.70 21.31 1.65
C ASP A 114 -11.10 22.72 1.82
N ASP A 115 -9.91 22.87 2.41
CA ASP A 115 -9.26 24.17 2.63
C ASP A 115 -9.08 24.95 1.32
N ALA A 116 -9.20 26.28 1.39
CA ALA A 116 -9.09 27.12 0.19
C ALA A 116 -7.67 27.19 -0.38
N GLN A 117 -6.66 27.06 0.47
CA GLN A 117 -5.23 27.12 0.14
C GLN A 117 -4.50 25.97 0.82
N PRO A 118 -3.42 25.45 0.21
CA PRO A 118 -2.60 24.44 0.86
C PRO A 118 -1.83 25.02 2.05
N ASN A 119 -1.46 24.15 2.97
CA ASN A 119 -0.56 24.44 4.07
C ASN A 119 0.89 24.41 3.59
N GLU A 120 1.53 25.59 3.55
CA GLU A 120 2.92 25.75 3.07
C GLU A 120 3.93 24.97 3.91
N GLN A 121 3.72 24.81 5.22
CA GLN A 121 4.65 24.05 6.06
C GLN A 121 4.66 22.56 5.67
N GLY A 122 3.49 22.02 5.33
CA GLY A 122 3.38 20.67 4.78
C GLY A 122 4.07 20.56 3.42
N LEU A 123 3.93 21.57 2.55
CA LEU A 123 4.62 21.58 1.25
C LEU A 123 6.15 21.63 1.40
N GLN A 124 6.64 22.50 2.29
CA GLN A 124 8.07 22.63 2.55
C GLN A 124 8.67 21.35 3.14
N HIS A 125 7.94 20.68 4.05
CA HIS A 125 8.41 19.41 4.63
C HIS A 125 8.74 18.36 3.57
N TYR A 126 7.82 18.11 2.63
CA TYR A 126 8.07 17.13 1.57
C TYR A 126 9.08 17.61 0.53
N GLU A 127 9.14 18.93 0.26
CA GLU A 127 10.21 19.48 -0.58
C GLU A 127 11.60 19.21 0.02
N ASP A 128 11.77 19.44 1.32
CA ASP A 128 13.02 19.17 2.04
C ASP A 128 13.34 17.67 2.04
N LEU A 129 12.34 16.81 2.26
CA LEU A 129 12.48 15.36 2.21
C LEU A 129 12.94 14.89 0.81
N PHE A 130 12.28 15.34 -0.25
CA PHE A 130 12.64 14.96 -1.62
C PHE A 130 14.02 15.50 -2.03
N ASN A 131 14.40 16.68 -1.55
CA ASN A 131 15.75 17.20 -1.73
C ASN A 131 16.80 16.36 -0.99
N GLU A 132 16.49 15.85 0.22
CA GLU A 132 17.40 14.95 0.92
C GLU A 132 17.53 13.60 0.21
N LEU A 133 16.45 13.03 -0.34
CA LEU A 133 16.52 11.83 -1.20
C LEU A 133 17.40 12.07 -2.43
N ARG A 134 17.21 13.21 -3.11
CA ARG A 134 17.98 13.61 -4.27
C ARG A 134 19.48 13.75 -3.98
N LYS A 135 19.86 14.26 -2.81
CA LYS A 135 21.26 14.35 -2.39
C LYS A 135 21.99 13.00 -2.43
N TYR A 136 21.24 11.91 -2.26
CA TYR A 136 21.76 10.54 -2.34
C TYR A 136 21.43 9.82 -3.66
N ASN A 137 20.85 10.52 -4.65
CA ASN A 137 20.38 9.96 -5.92
C ASN A 137 19.32 8.86 -5.74
N ILE A 138 18.41 9.06 -4.78
CA ILE A 138 17.27 8.18 -4.56
C ILE A 138 16.04 8.84 -5.19
N GLU A 139 15.41 8.16 -6.14
CA GLU A 139 14.17 8.62 -6.78
C GLU A 139 12.98 8.48 -5.82
N PRO A 140 12.14 9.51 -5.65
CA PRO A 140 10.89 9.36 -4.94
C PRO A 140 9.84 8.62 -5.78
N LEU A 141 9.17 7.63 -5.19
CA LEU A 141 7.93 7.03 -5.69
C LEU A 141 6.79 7.42 -4.76
N VAL A 142 5.91 8.33 -5.19
CA VAL A 142 4.96 8.97 -4.27
C VAL A 142 3.55 8.42 -4.43
N THR A 143 2.97 7.92 -3.34
CA THR A 143 1.56 7.54 -3.28
C THR A 143 0.71 8.71 -2.78
N LEU A 144 -0.26 9.16 -3.56
CA LEU A 144 -1.09 10.33 -3.22
C LEU A 144 -2.06 10.03 -2.07
N SER A 145 -2.77 8.90 -2.12
CA SER A 145 -3.71 8.47 -1.09
C SER A 145 -3.31 7.12 -0.53
N HIS A 146 -2.85 7.09 0.72
CA HIS A 146 -2.42 5.88 1.43
C HIS A 146 -3.07 5.81 2.82
N TYR A 147 -4.37 5.51 2.87
CA TYR A 147 -5.14 5.22 4.10
C TYR A 147 -5.26 6.37 5.12
N GLU A 148 -5.05 7.62 4.68
CA GLU A 148 -4.89 8.78 5.58
C GLU A 148 -5.65 10.02 5.13
N MET A 149 -6.83 9.84 4.52
CA MET A 149 -7.62 10.98 4.06
C MET A 149 -8.07 11.89 5.22
N PRO A 150 -8.29 13.20 4.99
CA PRO A 150 -8.73 14.12 6.02
C PRO A 150 -10.07 13.72 6.66
N MET A 151 -10.12 13.65 7.99
CA MET A 151 -11.34 13.31 8.73
C MET A 151 -12.48 14.30 8.51
N ASN A 152 -12.16 15.57 8.24
CA ASN A 152 -13.20 16.56 7.89
C ASN A 152 -13.98 16.15 6.63
N LEU A 153 -13.33 15.55 5.62
CA LEU A 153 -14.04 15.05 4.43
C LEU A 153 -14.98 13.89 4.77
N VAL A 154 -14.59 13.02 5.70
CA VAL A 154 -15.44 11.95 6.22
C VAL A 154 -16.67 12.53 6.92
N LEU A 155 -16.46 13.46 7.86
CA LEU A 155 -17.52 13.99 8.71
C LEU A 155 -18.49 14.93 7.98
N LYS A 156 -17.98 15.79 7.09
CA LYS A 156 -18.77 16.85 6.43
C LYS A 156 -19.39 16.41 5.12
N TYR A 157 -18.72 15.52 4.37
CA TYR A 157 -19.17 15.12 3.05
C TYR A 157 -19.64 13.66 3.00
N GLY A 158 -19.43 12.87 4.05
CA GLY A 158 -19.67 11.43 4.02
C GLY A 158 -18.60 10.67 3.25
N SER A 159 -17.40 11.25 3.10
CA SER A 159 -16.25 10.65 2.42
C SER A 159 -16.47 10.40 0.92
N TRP A 160 -15.71 9.46 0.33
CA TRP A 160 -15.63 9.17 -1.11
C TRP A 160 -16.94 8.79 -1.78
N LYS A 161 -18.00 8.39 -1.05
CA LYS A 161 -19.33 8.19 -1.65
C LYS A 161 -19.94 9.50 -2.15
N ASN A 162 -19.42 10.65 -1.70
CA ASN A 162 -19.81 11.97 -2.18
C ASN A 162 -18.88 12.42 -3.31
N ARG A 163 -19.48 12.71 -4.47
CA ARG A 163 -18.77 13.06 -5.70
C ARG A 163 -17.89 14.31 -5.57
N ALA A 164 -18.21 15.24 -4.67
CA ALA A 164 -17.40 16.44 -4.44
C ALA A 164 -15.96 16.12 -3.99
N VAL A 165 -15.73 14.95 -3.37
CA VAL A 165 -14.39 14.51 -2.93
C VAL A 165 -13.43 14.32 -4.10
N ILE A 166 -13.93 14.02 -5.31
CA ILE A 166 -13.12 13.97 -6.54
C ILE A 166 -12.38 15.29 -6.75
N GLY A 167 -13.09 16.42 -6.66
CA GLY A 167 -12.50 17.74 -6.85
C GLY A 167 -11.51 18.13 -5.74
N PHE A 168 -11.76 17.71 -4.49
CA PHE A 168 -10.80 17.93 -3.40
C PHE A 168 -9.51 17.15 -3.61
N PHE A 169 -9.62 15.90 -4.07
CA PHE A 169 -8.46 15.07 -4.39
C PHE A 169 -7.70 15.58 -5.61
N GLU A 170 -8.39 15.99 -6.69
CA GLU A 170 -7.75 16.58 -7.87
C GLU A 170 -6.95 17.82 -7.49
N ARG A 171 -7.52 18.73 -6.69
CA ARG A 171 -6.82 19.92 -6.20
C ARG A 171 -5.59 19.58 -5.37
N TYR A 172 -5.71 18.59 -4.48
CA TYR A 172 -4.57 18.10 -3.70
C TYR A 172 -3.46 17.54 -4.60
N ALA A 173 -3.81 16.65 -5.53
CA ALA A 173 -2.88 16.05 -6.48
C ALA A 173 -2.22 17.10 -7.38
N GLU A 174 -2.99 18.03 -7.96
CA GLU A 174 -2.49 19.14 -8.77
C GLU A 174 -1.49 19.99 -7.99
N THR A 175 -1.80 20.30 -6.72
CA THR A 175 -0.92 21.11 -5.86
C THR A 175 0.44 20.44 -5.68
N VAL A 176 0.45 19.17 -5.25
CA VAL A 176 1.72 18.47 -4.97
C VAL A 176 2.48 18.14 -6.24
N MET A 177 1.80 17.72 -7.30
CA MET A 177 2.43 17.46 -8.59
C MET A 177 3.03 18.72 -9.19
N THR A 178 2.37 19.88 -9.06
CA THR A 178 2.92 21.16 -9.52
C THR A 178 4.14 21.58 -8.70
N ARG A 179 4.06 21.48 -7.35
CA ARG A 179 5.16 21.85 -6.46
C ARG A 179 6.40 20.98 -6.68
N TYR A 180 6.20 19.68 -6.85
CA TYR A 180 7.30 18.70 -6.90
C TYR A 180 7.61 18.20 -8.31
N LYS A 181 7.16 18.90 -9.36
CA LYS A 181 7.29 18.44 -10.75
C LYS A 181 8.70 18.14 -11.22
N ASP A 182 9.67 18.84 -10.64
CA ASP A 182 11.08 18.68 -10.95
C ASP A 182 11.77 17.75 -9.94
N LEU A 183 11.06 17.27 -8.90
CA LEU A 183 11.57 16.45 -7.80
C LEU A 183 11.10 14.99 -7.84
N VAL A 184 9.90 14.74 -8.36
CA VAL A 184 9.25 13.42 -8.30
C VAL A 184 8.79 13.03 -9.70
N LYS A 185 9.24 11.87 -10.18
CA LYS A 185 8.84 11.32 -11.48
C LYS A 185 7.70 10.30 -11.39
N TYR A 186 7.69 9.48 -10.35
CA TYR A 186 6.80 8.33 -10.23
C TYR A 186 5.71 8.58 -9.20
N TRP A 187 4.45 8.38 -9.59
CA TRP A 187 3.29 8.63 -8.74
C TRP A 187 2.33 7.45 -8.75
N LEU A 188 1.71 7.18 -7.62
CA LEU A 188 0.59 6.25 -7.47
C LEU A 188 -0.63 7.02 -6.97
N THR A 189 -1.80 6.79 -7.56
CA THR A 189 -3.02 7.52 -7.17
C THR A 189 -3.57 7.04 -5.82
N PHE A 190 -4.01 5.79 -5.76
CA PHE A 190 -4.57 5.17 -4.57
C PHE A 190 -3.81 3.90 -4.21
N ASN A 191 -3.35 3.80 -2.95
CA ASN A 191 -2.81 2.56 -2.42
C ASN A 191 -3.89 1.48 -2.36
N GLU A 192 -3.57 0.27 -2.83
CA GLU A 192 -4.39 -0.94 -2.71
C GLU A 192 -5.88 -0.61 -2.83
N ILE A 193 -6.28 -0.05 -3.98
CA ILE A 193 -7.62 0.56 -4.15
C ILE A 193 -8.78 -0.42 -3.84
N ASN A 194 -8.51 -1.73 -3.91
CA ASN A 194 -9.43 -2.79 -3.49
C ASN A 194 -9.72 -2.83 -1.98
N THR A 195 -8.89 -2.23 -1.14
CA THR A 195 -9.15 -2.04 0.30
C THR A 195 -10.39 -1.18 0.54
N THR A 196 -10.83 -0.37 -0.42
CA THR A 196 -12.13 0.32 -0.35
C THR A 196 -13.30 -0.64 -0.17
N ILE A 197 -13.21 -1.86 -0.70
CA ILE A 197 -14.23 -2.91 -0.53
C ILE A 197 -13.93 -3.81 0.67
N ILE A 198 -12.65 -4.14 0.90
CA ILE A 198 -12.24 -5.06 1.98
C ILE A 198 -12.43 -4.40 3.35
N GLU A 199 -11.95 -3.15 3.50
CA GLU A 199 -11.96 -2.36 4.74
C GLU A 199 -12.38 -0.91 4.45
N PRO A 200 -13.69 -0.65 4.27
CA PRO A 200 -14.20 0.60 3.70
C PRO A 200 -13.81 1.88 4.46
N PHE A 201 -13.62 1.80 5.78
CA PHE A 201 -13.12 2.94 6.56
C PHE A 201 -11.66 3.27 6.22
N THR A 202 -10.82 2.25 6.10
CA THR A 202 -9.39 2.41 5.77
C THR A 202 -9.19 2.85 4.33
N GLY A 203 -9.86 2.19 3.38
CA GLY A 203 -9.69 2.47 1.95
C GLY A 203 -10.41 3.74 1.46
N ALA A 204 -11.54 4.10 2.09
CA ALA A 204 -12.40 5.17 1.60
C ALA A 204 -13.08 6.00 2.69
N GLY A 205 -12.73 5.88 3.97
CA GLY A 205 -13.34 6.67 5.05
C GLY A 205 -14.83 6.39 5.26
N ILE A 206 -15.35 5.25 4.81
CA ILE A 206 -16.76 4.88 4.98
C ILE A 206 -16.97 4.30 6.38
N ILE A 207 -17.80 4.97 7.19
CA ILE A 207 -18.15 4.51 8.53
C ILE A 207 -19.37 3.60 8.42
N THR A 208 -19.14 2.29 8.42
CA THR A 208 -20.15 1.31 8.01
C THR A 208 -21.41 1.29 8.88
N ASP A 209 -21.31 1.65 10.17
CA ASP A 209 -22.47 1.73 11.07
C ASP A 209 -23.35 2.98 10.85
N ARG A 210 -22.93 3.90 9.96
CA ARG A 210 -23.71 5.06 9.48
C ARG A 210 -24.38 4.81 8.12
N GLU A 211 -24.18 3.64 7.52
CA GLU A 211 -24.68 3.31 6.20
C GLU A 211 -25.83 2.32 6.27
N GLU A 212 -26.91 2.58 5.54
CA GLU A 212 -27.98 1.59 5.35
C GLU A 212 -27.48 0.37 4.57
N ASN A 213 -26.61 0.61 3.58
CA ASN A 213 -25.93 -0.43 2.81
C ASN A 213 -24.46 -0.03 2.59
N SER A 214 -23.57 -0.57 3.44
CA SER A 214 -22.14 -0.29 3.39
C SER A 214 -21.47 -0.79 2.11
N GLN A 215 -21.95 -1.89 1.53
CA GLN A 215 -21.42 -2.42 0.26
C GLN A 215 -21.72 -1.47 -0.90
N GLN A 216 -22.95 -0.98 -1.00
CA GLN A 216 -23.33 0.06 -1.98
C GLN A 216 -22.49 1.33 -1.80
N ALA A 217 -22.33 1.81 -0.56
CA ALA A 217 -21.52 3.00 -0.27
C ALA A 217 -20.05 2.82 -0.67
N ALA A 218 -19.47 1.65 -0.39
CA ALA A 218 -18.10 1.31 -0.75
C ALA A 218 -17.89 1.24 -2.27
N TYR A 219 -18.82 0.63 -3.01
CA TYR A 219 -18.73 0.57 -4.47
C TYR A 219 -18.97 1.94 -5.15
N GLN A 220 -19.85 2.78 -4.60
CA GLN A 220 -19.99 4.17 -5.08
C GLN A 220 -18.70 4.97 -4.82
N ALA A 221 -18.10 4.80 -3.63
CA ALA A 221 -16.82 5.42 -3.30
C ALA A 221 -15.69 4.95 -4.24
N LEU A 222 -15.63 3.66 -4.53
CA LEU A 222 -14.67 3.08 -5.46
C LEU A 222 -14.84 3.66 -6.88
N HIS A 223 -16.07 3.83 -7.35
CA HIS A 223 -16.32 4.46 -8.64
C HIS A 223 -15.74 5.88 -8.68
N HIS A 224 -16.00 6.70 -7.66
CA HIS A 224 -15.43 8.04 -7.57
C HIS A 224 -13.89 8.04 -7.49
N GLN A 225 -13.28 7.05 -6.81
CA GLN A 225 -11.82 6.89 -6.79
C GLN A 225 -11.26 6.57 -8.19
N PHE A 226 -11.95 5.75 -9.01
CA PHE A 226 -11.51 5.51 -10.40
C PHE A 226 -11.58 6.76 -11.26
N ILE A 227 -12.66 7.54 -11.14
CA ILE A 227 -12.78 8.83 -11.85
C ILE A 227 -11.70 9.80 -11.41
N ALA A 228 -11.48 9.92 -10.10
CA ALA A 228 -10.43 10.77 -9.53
C ALA A 228 -9.03 10.33 -10.01
N SER A 229 -8.74 9.03 -10.03
CA SER A 229 -7.48 8.47 -10.55
C SER A 229 -7.26 8.88 -11.99
N SER A 230 -8.28 8.74 -12.85
CA SER A 230 -8.21 9.09 -14.27
C SER A 230 -8.04 10.60 -14.51
N LEU A 231 -8.75 11.44 -13.75
CA LEU A 231 -8.61 12.90 -13.82
C LEU A 231 -7.24 13.38 -13.33
N VAL A 232 -6.70 12.75 -12.28
CA VAL A 232 -5.33 13.02 -11.81
C VAL A 232 -4.31 12.59 -12.85
N THR A 233 -4.49 11.43 -13.51
CA THR A 233 -3.62 11.02 -14.62
C THR A 233 -3.61 12.06 -15.74
N LYS A 234 -4.78 12.55 -16.15
CA LYS A 234 -4.90 13.65 -17.11
C LYS A 234 -4.10 14.86 -16.66
N ARG A 235 -4.36 15.35 -15.44
CA ARG A 235 -3.74 16.56 -14.90
C ARG A 235 -2.22 16.43 -14.77
N ALA A 236 -1.75 15.27 -14.36
CA ALA A 236 -0.34 14.97 -14.23
C ALA A 236 0.40 15.14 -15.57
N LYS A 237 -0.17 14.61 -16.66
CA LYS A 237 0.42 14.76 -18.00
C LYS A 237 0.38 16.20 -18.53
N GLU A 238 -0.58 17.00 -18.09
CA GLU A 238 -0.64 18.44 -18.39
C GLU A 238 0.44 19.23 -17.63
N ILE A 239 0.77 18.83 -16.39
CA ILE A 239 1.81 19.46 -15.56
C ILE A 239 3.21 19.08 -16.04
N ASN A 240 3.46 17.78 -16.20
CA ASN A 240 4.73 17.25 -16.67
C ASN A 240 4.49 15.96 -17.47
N PRO A 241 4.72 15.95 -18.80
CA PRO A 241 4.51 14.76 -19.63
C PRO A 241 5.46 13.60 -19.30
N GLU A 242 6.56 13.84 -18.57
CA GLU A 242 7.52 12.81 -18.15
C GLU A 242 7.08 12.03 -16.90
N PHE A 243 6.06 12.51 -16.18
CA PHE A 243 5.52 11.77 -15.05
C PHE A 243 5.06 10.37 -15.46
N GLN A 244 5.25 9.42 -14.56
CA GLN A 244 4.75 8.06 -14.67
C GLN A 244 3.70 7.86 -13.58
N ILE A 245 2.45 7.61 -13.99
CA ILE A 245 1.31 7.45 -13.09
C ILE A 245 0.91 5.99 -13.07
N GLY A 246 1.01 5.36 -11.90
CA GLY A 246 0.63 3.96 -11.70
C GLY A 246 -0.64 3.82 -10.89
N CYS A 247 -1.36 2.71 -11.11
CA CYS A 247 -2.32 2.22 -10.12
C CYS A 247 -1.59 1.38 -9.06
N MET A 248 -2.22 1.15 -7.90
CA MET A 248 -1.70 0.23 -6.88
C MET A 248 -2.79 -0.75 -6.45
N LEU A 249 -2.51 -2.05 -6.60
CA LEU A 249 -3.41 -3.15 -6.27
C LEU A 249 -2.86 -3.97 -5.08
N ALA A 250 -3.72 -4.31 -4.11
CA ALA A 250 -3.43 -5.44 -3.23
C ALA A 250 -3.68 -6.74 -4.02
N ARG A 251 -2.63 -7.38 -4.52
CA ARG A 251 -2.77 -8.58 -5.36
C ARG A 251 -3.10 -9.78 -4.49
N MET A 252 -4.38 -10.12 -4.46
CA MET A 252 -4.93 -11.28 -3.76
C MET A 252 -5.04 -12.44 -4.73
N LEU A 253 -3.92 -13.10 -5.04
CA LEU A 253 -3.88 -14.21 -5.99
C LEU A 253 -4.54 -15.45 -5.40
N HIS A 254 -5.59 -15.94 -6.07
CA HIS A 254 -6.29 -17.16 -5.68
C HIS A 254 -5.83 -18.36 -6.53
N TYR A 255 -5.64 -19.50 -5.87
CA TYR A 255 -5.55 -20.83 -6.48
C TYR A 255 -6.83 -21.63 -6.20
N PRO A 256 -7.23 -22.54 -7.11
CA PRO A 256 -8.35 -23.42 -6.85
C PRO A 256 -7.92 -24.48 -5.82
N ALA A 257 -8.77 -24.79 -4.84
CA ALA A 257 -8.47 -25.82 -3.84
C ALA A 257 -8.28 -27.21 -4.47
N THR A 258 -9.01 -27.49 -5.54
CA THR A 258 -8.92 -28.74 -6.29
C THR A 258 -9.13 -28.50 -7.79
N SER A 259 -8.86 -29.53 -8.62
CA SER A 259 -9.19 -29.50 -10.06
C SER A 259 -10.69 -29.71 -10.36
N LYS A 260 -11.58 -29.68 -9.35
CA LYS A 260 -13.03 -29.73 -9.59
C LYS A 260 -13.45 -28.53 -10.44
N PRO A 261 -14.26 -28.71 -11.49
CA PRO A 261 -14.69 -27.59 -12.33
C PRO A 261 -15.35 -26.43 -11.56
N ALA A 262 -16.07 -26.73 -10.47
CA ALA A 262 -16.68 -25.70 -9.62
C ALA A 262 -15.63 -24.84 -8.89
N ASP A 263 -14.58 -25.45 -8.33
CA ASP A 263 -13.48 -24.71 -7.69
C ASP A 263 -12.69 -23.88 -8.72
N MET A 264 -12.50 -24.41 -9.93
CA MET A 264 -11.87 -23.68 -11.04
C MET A 264 -12.67 -22.43 -11.45
N ILE A 265 -14.00 -22.55 -11.56
CA ILE A 265 -14.88 -21.42 -11.91
C ILE A 265 -14.88 -20.38 -10.77
N GLN A 266 -14.94 -20.82 -9.51
CA GLN A 266 -14.87 -19.92 -8.36
C GLN A 266 -13.54 -19.16 -8.33
N CYS A 267 -12.41 -19.87 -8.50
CA CYS A 267 -11.08 -19.28 -8.56
C CYS A 267 -10.94 -18.26 -9.71
N GLN A 268 -11.52 -18.56 -10.88
CA GLN A 268 -11.53 -17.62 -11.99
C GLN A 268 -12.31 -16.36 -11.62
N PHE A 269 -13.49 -16.49 -11.01
CA PHE A 269 -14.31 -15.36 -10.58
C PHE A 269 -13.58 -14.51 -9.52
N ASP A 270 -13.00 -15.13 -8.49
CA ASP A 270 -12.31 -14.42 -7.41
C ASP A 270 -11.12 -13.60 -7.94
N ASN A 271 -10.30 -14.20 -8.82
CA ASN A 271 -9.22 -13.47 -9.49
C ASN A 271 -9.73 -12.38 -10.43
N GLN A 272 -10.83 -12.60 -11.18
CA GLN A 272 -11.44 -11.56 -12.00
C GLN A 272 -11.92 -10.36 -11.18
N MET A 273 -12.49 -10.61 -10.00
CA MET A 273 -12.94 -9.54 -9.10
C MET A 273 -11.76 -8.80 -8.47
N ASN A 274 -10.65 -9.46 -8.14
CA ASN A 274 -9.43 -8.77 -7.70
C ASN A 274 -8.73 -8.00 -8.84
N LEU A 275 -8.77 -8.50 -10.08
CA LEU A 275 -8.18 -7.82 -11.23
C LEU A 275 -9.08 -6.72 -11.83
N MET A 276 -10.35 -6.65 -11.43
CA MET A 276 -11.29 -5.63 -11.90
C MET A 276 -10.78 -4.20 -11.71
N TYR A 277 -10.09 -3.94 -10.61
CA TYR A 277 -9.52 -2.62 -10.30
C TYR A 277 -8.43 -2.20 -11.28
N THR A 278 -7.58 -3.14 -11.69
CA THR A 278 -6.58 -2.95 -12.74
C THR A 278 -7.22 -2.92 -14.13
N ASP A 279 -8.28 -3.70 -14.39
CA ASP A 279 -9.03 -3.61 -15.65
C ASP A 279 -9.58 -2.19 -15.85
N VAL A 280 -10.20 -1.59 -14.83
CA VAL A 280 -10.71 -0.22 -14.93
C VAL A 280 -9.59 0.79 -15.17
N GLN A 281 -8.49 0.72 -14.41
CA GLN A 281 -7.44 1.75 -14.48
C GLN A 281 -6.50 1.62 -15.69
N VAL A 282 -6.33 0.42 -16.24
CA VAL A 282 -5.42 0.15 -17.37
C VAL A 282 -6.18 0.06 -18.70
N ARG A 283 -7.37 -0.55 -18.71
CA ARG A 283 -8.19 -0.69 -19.93
C ARG A 283 -9.25 0.41 -20.06
N GLY A 284 -9.48 1.17 -18.99
CA GLY A 284 -10.38 2.31 -18.99
C GLY A 284 -11.87 1.95 -18.98
N SER A 285 -12.23 0.75 -18.53
CA SER A 285 -13.62 0.29 -18.48
C SER A 285 -13.82 -0.83 -17.47
N TYR A 286 -15.00 -0.91 -16.87
CA TYR A 286 -15.40 -2.04 -16.05
C TYR A 286 -15.46 -3.34 -16.87
N PRO A 287 -14.92 -4.47 -16.37
CA PRO A 287 -15.02 -5.75 -17.07
C PRO A 287 -16.47 -6.26 -17.07
N PRO A 288 -16.94 -6.99 -18.11
CA PRO A 288 -18.36 -7.33 -18.26
C PRO A 288 -19.01 -8.06 -17.08
N ILE A 289 -18.23 -8.85 -16.33
CA ILE A 289 -18.71 -9.59 -15.16
C ILE A 289 -19.26 -8.68 -14.06
N THR A 290 -18.77 -7.44 -13.94
CA THR A 290 -19.21 -6.51 -12.89
C THR A 290 -20.67 -6.15 -13.01
N LYS A 291 -21.22 -6.07 -14.24
CA LYS A 291 -22.63 -5.77 -14.45
C LYS A 291 -23.52 -6.84 -13.82
N ARG A 292 -23.15 -8.11 -14.00
CA ARG A 292 -23.87 -9.23 -13.39
C ARG A 292 -23.70 -9.22 -11.88
N PHE A 293 -22.46 -9.08 -11.41
CA PHE A 293 -22.15 -9.03 -9.99
C PHE A 293 -22.93 -7.92 -9.27
N PHE A 294 -22.96 -6.70 -9.83
CA PHE A 294 -23.72 -5.59 -9.26
C PHE A 294 -25.22 -5.85 -9.23
N ALA A 295 -25.79 -6.42 -10.31
CA ALA A 295 -27.21 -6.78 -10.34
C ALA A 295 -27.57 -7.87 -9.32
N GLU A 296 -26.69 -8.85 -9.09
CA GLU A 296 -26.90 -9.93 -8.12
C GLU A 296 -26.71 -9.48 -6.65
N ASN A 297 -26.05 -8.34 -6.42
CA ASN A 297 -25.77 -7.80 -5.08
C ASN A 297 -26.51 -6.48 -4.81
N ASP A 298 -27.51 -6.13 -5.63
CA ASP A 298 -28.29 -4.89 -5.52
C ASP A 298 -27.43 -3.60 -5.46
N ILE A 299 -26.30 -3.60 -6.19
CA ILE A 299 -25.39 -2.45 -6.29
C ILE A 299 -25.79 -1.61 -7.51
N GLN A 300 -26.02 -0.31 -7.29
CA GLN A 300 -26.36 0.67 -8.30
C GLN A 300 -25.36 1.83 -8.27
N ILE A 301 -24.44 1.87 -9.24
CA ILE A 301 -23.47 2.96 -9.33
C ILE A 301 -24.11 4.18 -10.00
N GLN A 302 -24.13 5.30 -9.28
CA GLN A 302 -24.46 6.60 -9.84
C GLN A 302 -23.26 7.09 -10.65
N THR A 303 -23.48 7.32 -11.95
CA THR A 303 -22.48 7.81 -12.91
C THR A 303 -22.96 9.13 -13.51
N GLU A 304 -22.02 9.97 -13.94
CA GLU A 304 -22.29 11.11 -14.81
C GLU A 304 -21.97 10.77 -16.27
N ALA A 305 -22.46 11.59 -17.20
CA ALA A 305 -22.42 11.29 -18.63
C ALA A 305 -20.98 11.16 -19.19
N GLU A 306 -20.03 11.84 -18.57
CA GLU A 306 -18.62 11.87 -18.93
C GLU A 306 -17.78 10.76 -18.30
N ASP A 307 -18.29 10.03 -17.30
CA ASP A 307 -17.48 9.13 -16.48
C ASP A 307 -16.83 8.02 -17.30
N GLU A 308 -17.60 7.38 -18.19
CA GLU A 308 -17.07 6.34 -19.08
C GLU A 308 -15.99 6.89 -20.02
N ALA A 309 -16.18 8.11 -20.54
CA ALA A 309 -15.22 8.75 -21.42
C ALA A 309 -13.94 9.15 -20.69
N ILE A 310 -14.04 9.56 -19.42
CA ILE A 310 -12.90 9.88 -18.55
C ILE A 310 -12.06 8.63 -18.31
N LEU A 311 -12.67 7.54 -17.85
CA LEU A 311 -11.98 6.27 -17.57
C LEU A 311 -11.24 5.77 -18.81
N LYS A 312 -11.92 5.79 -19.97
CA LYS A 312 -11.36 5.29 -21.22
C LYS A 312 -10.17 6.10 -21.73
N LYS A 313 -10.18 7.41 -21.49
CA LYS A 313 -9.20 8.32 -22.09
C LYS A 313 -7.91 8.45 -21.27
N TYR A 314 -7.98 8.30 -19.96
CA TYR A 314 -6.88 8.63 -19.06
C TYR A 314 -6.51 7.44 -18.16
N THR A 315 -5.98 6.39 -18.79
CA THR A 315 -5.50 5.17 -18.13
C THR A 315 -4.09 5.37 -17.57
N VAL A 316 -3.73 4.57 -16.57
CA VAL A 316 -2.39 4.59 -15.95
C VAL A 316 -1.30 4.11 -16.90
N ASP A 317 -0.05 4.52 -16.63
CA ASP A 317 1.14 4.16 -17.42
C ASP A 317 1.70 2.79 -17.02
N PHE A 318 1.55 2.38 -15.75
CA PHE A 318 2.06 1.12 -15.21
C PHE A 318 1.17 0.57 -14.09
N ILE A 319 1.35 -0.72 -13.76
CA ILE A 319 0.67 -1.35 -12.63
C ILE A 319 1.68 -1.54 -11.51
N SER A 320 1.40 -0.95 -10.35
CA SER A 320 2.07 -1.36 -9.12
C SER A 320 1.18 -2.24 -8.27
N PHE A 321 1.79 -3.09 -7.45
CA PHE A 321 1.03 -3.97 -6.56
C PHE A 321 1.82 -4.34 -5.31
N SER A 322 1.08 -4.73 -4.27
CA SER A 322 1.60 -5.45 -3.13
C SER A 322 1.45 -6.96 -3.33
N TYR A 323 2.43 -7.71 -2.85
CA TYR A 323 2.38 -9.17 -2.79
C TYR A 323 2.93 -9.65 -1.45
N TYR A 324 2.17 -10.52 -0.78
CA TYR A 324 2.56 -11.10 0.50
C TYR A 324 2.30 -12.61 0.56
N MET A 325 1.19 -13.07 0.00
CA MET A 325 0.72 -14.46 0.05
C MET A 325 -0.27 -14.77 -1.07
N THR A 326 -0.55 -16.06 -1.26
CA THR A 326 -1.66 -16.55 -2.09
C THR A 326 -2.81 -17.10 -1.25
N LEU A 327 -3.97 -17.20 -1.89
CA LEU A 327 -5.26 -17.55 -1.32
C LEU A 327 -5.83 -18.80 -1.99
N ILE A 328 -6.79 -19.45 -1.34
CA ILE A 328 -7.48 -20.62 -1.88
C ILE A 328 -8.95 -20.28 -2.14
N SER A 329 -9.42 -20.64 -3.33
CA SER A 329 -10.82 -20.57 -3.75
C SER A 329 -11.45 -21.96 -3.80
N THR A 330 -12.63 -22.11 -3.21
CA THR A 330 -13.42 -23.34 -3.25
C THR A 330 -14.90 -23.07 -3.03
N VAL A 331 -15.74 -23.96 -3.53
CA VAL A 331 -17.19 -23.97 -3.25
C VAL A 331 -17.55 -24.75 -1.97
N THR A 332 -16.58 -25.37 -1.29
CA THR A 332 -16.76 -26.05 0.01
C THR A 332 -15.72 -25.57 1.05
N PRO A 333 -15.71 -24.27 1.40
CA PRO A 333 -14.70 -23.68 2.30
C PRO A 333 -14.63 -24.32 3.69
N GLU A 334 -15.74 -24.89 4.17
CA GLU A 334 -15.85 -25.61 5.45
C GLU A 334 -14.88 -26.79 5.58
N ASP A 335 -14.40 -27.36 4.46
CA ASP A 335 -13.54 -28.55 4.47
C ASP A 335 -12.06 -28.25 4.79
N TYR A 336 -11.64 -26.98 4.77
CA TYR A 336 -10.22 -26.62 4.70
C TYR A 336 -9.70 -25.73 5.86
N GLY A 337 -10.58 -25.33 6.79
CA GLY A 337 -10.23 -24.43 7.89
C GLY A 337 -9.83 -23.01 7.44
N VAL A 338 -9.62 -22.10 8.41
CA VAL A 338 -9.34 -20.67 8.16
C VAL A 338 -7.99 -20.26 8.77
N THR A 339 -7.22 -19.42 8.08
CA THR A 339 -6.00 -18.74 8.55
C THR A 339 -6.11 -17.22 8.37
N GLY A 340 -5.38 -16.46 9.17
CA GLY A 340 -5.30 -14.99 9.05
C GLY A 340 -4.46 -14.53 7.85
N GLY A 341 -4.43 -13.23 7.58
CA GLY A 341 -3.70 -12.64 6.45
C GLY A 341 -3.29 -11.19 6.72
N ASN A 342 -2.91 -10.43 5.69
CA ASN A 342 -2.52 -9.02 5.88
C ASN A 342 -3.73 -8.14 6.21
N LEU A 343 -4.74 -8.19 5.35
CA LEU A 343 -5.97 -7.39 5.43
C LEU A 343 -7.24 -8.22 5.64
N PHE A 344 -7.16 -9.56 5.61
CA PHE A 344 -8.32 -10.46 5.61
C PHE A 344 -7.91 -11.89 6.01
N SER A 345 -8.88 -12.78 6.23
CA SER A 345 -8.67 -14.21 6.52
C SER A 345 -9.01 -15.08 5.29
N THR A 346 -8.39 -16.26 5.16
CA THR A 346 -8.55 -17.15 4.00
C THR A 346 -8.54 -18.62 4.37
N VAL A 347 -8.90 -19.48 3.42
CA VAL A 347 -8.79 -20.94 3.54
C VAL A 347 -7.33 -21.38 3.49
N LYS A 348 -6.93 -22.34 4.33
CA LYS A 348 -5.54 -22.81 4.41
C LYS A 348 -5.15 -23.63 3.18
N ASN A 349 -4.01 -23.29 2.57
CA ASN A 349 -3.33 -24.11 1.60
C ASN A 349 -2.50 -25.19 2.34
N PRO A 350 -2.77 -26.49 2.14
CA PRO A 350 -2.09 -27.56 2.87
C PRO A 350 -0.60 -27.71 2.50
N TYR A 351 -0.13 -27.03 1.44
CA TYR A 351 1.23 -27.14 0.93
C TYR A 351 2.14 -25.99 1.36
N LEU A 352 1.61 -24.94 1.99
CA LEU A 352 2.38 -23.74 2.35
C LEU A 352 2.68 -23.69 3.84
N GLU A 353 3.88 -23.21 4.17
CA GLU A 353 4.24 -22.84 5.54
C GLU A 353 3.47 -21.58 5.97
N VAL A 354 3.17 -21.48 7.26
CA VAL A 354 2.38 -20.37 7.84
C VAL A 354 3.19 -19.69 8.93
N THR A 355 3.31 -18.37 8.84
CA THR A 355 3.98 -17.53 9.85
C THR A 355 3.15 -17.36 11.13
N GLU A 356 3.75 -16.80 12.19
CA GLU A 356 3.06 -16.49 13.46
C GLU A 356 1.83 -15.56 13.27
N TRP A 357 1.85 -14.66 12.27
CA TRP A 357 0.72 -13.79 11.93
C TRP A 357 -0.29 -14.44 10.95
N GLY A 358 -0.19 -15.74 10.70
CA GLY A 358 -1.12 -16.48 9.85
C GLY A 358 -0.82 -16.40 8.34
N TRP A 359 0.24 -15.70 7.94
CA TRP A 359 0.56 -15.49 6.52
C TRP A 359 1.17 -16.73 5.89
N GLN A 360 0.65 -17.13 4.74
CA GLN A 360 1.13 -18.27 3.97
C GLN A 360 2.32 -17.84 3.09
N LEU A 361 3.45 -18.53 3.21
CA LEU A 361 4.66 -18.22 2.45
C LEU A 361 4.62 -18.89 1.08
N ASP A 362 4.46 -18.10 0.02
CA ASP A 362 4.43 -18.58 -1.37
C ASP A 362 5.29 -17.69 -2.27
N PRO A 363 6.60 -17.98 -2.43
CA PRO A 363 7.43 -17.21 -3.34
C PRO A 363 7.04 -17.43 -4.81
N GLU A 364 6.60 -18.62 -5.20
CA GLU A 364 6.23 -18.95 -6.59
C GLU A 364 5.00 -18.18 -7.05
N GLY A 365 4.08 -17.89 -6.13
CA GLY A 365 2.93 -17.05 -6.39
C GLY A 365 3.29 -15.61 -6.81
N LEU A 366 4.47 -15.09 -6.44
CA LEU A 366 4.95 -13.80 -6.95
C LEU A 366 5.23 -13.89 -8.45
N ARG A 367 5.95 -14.94 -8.89
CA ARG A 367 6.20 -15.20 -10.32
C ARG A 367 4.88 -15.41 -11.06
N TYR A 368 3.95 -16.16 -10.49
CA TYR A 368 2.62 -16.38 -11.08
C TYR A 368 1.89 -15.05 -11.28
N ALA A 369 1.78 -14.24 -10.22
CA ALA A 369 1.08 -12.95 -10.26
C ALA A 369 1.67 -12.00 -11.30
N LEU A 370 3.00 -11.90 -11.36
CA LEU A 370 3.73 -11.09 -12.35
C LEU A 370 3.38 -11.50 -13.78
N LYS A 371 3.45 -12.81 -14.08
CA LYS A 371 3.13 -13.33 -15.42
C LYS A 371 1.68 -13.10 -15.79
N GLU A 372 0.75 -13.44 -14.89
CA GLU A 372 -0.68 -13.26 -15.15
C GLU A 372 -1.02 -11.80 -15.45
N MET A 373 -0.53 -10.86 -14.62
CA MET A 373 -0.79 -9.43 -14.85
C MET A 373 -0.13 -8.94 -16.12
N TYR A 374 1.11 -9.35 -16.41
CA TYR A 374 1.79 -8.91 -17.61
C TYR A 374 1.13 -9.45 -18.88
N ASP A 375 0.82 -10.75 -18.94
CA ASP A 375 0.09 -11.36 -20.07
C ASP A 375 -1.27 -10.71 -20.29
N ARG A 376 -1.93 -10.28 -19.20
CA ARG A 376 -3.25 -9.63 -19.26
C ARG A 376 -3.20 -8.20 -19.78
N TYR A 377 -2.17 -7.43 -19.44
CA TYR A 377 -2.17 -5.97 -19.63
C TYR A 377 -1.07 -5.44 -20.54
N GLN A 378 0.08 -6.10 -20.62
CA GLN A 378 1.25 -5.68 -21.42
C GLN A 378 1.67 -4.23 -21.14
N VAL A 379 1.61 -3.83 -19.87
CA VAL A 379 2.17 -2.58 -19.33
C VAL A 379 3.21 -2.92 -18.27
N PRO A 380 4.18 -2.03 -17.99
CA PRO A 380 5.21 -2.28 -16.99
C PRO A 380 4.60 -2.57 -15.61
N LEU A 381 5.24 -3.47 -14.86
CA LEU A 381 4.86 -3.83 -13.49
C LEU A 381 5.85 -3.26 -12.47
N PHE A 382 5.38 -2.96 -11.26
CA PHE A 382 6.22 -2.52 -10.15
C PHE A 382 5.80 -3.22 -8.85
N VAL A 383 6.68 -4.05 -8.28
CA VAL A 383 6.46 -4.61 -6.94
C VAL A 383 6.74 -3.54 -5.90
N VAL A 384 5.69 -2.87 -5.42
CA VAL A 384 5.83 -1.70 -4.54
C VAL A 384 5.62 -2.01 -3.06
N GLU A 385 5.20 -3.24 -2.75
CA GLU A 385 5.24 -3.80 -1.41
C GLU A 385 5.45 -5.32 -1.47
N ASN A 386 6.43 -5.79 -0.72
CA ASN A 386 6.62 -7.18 -0.39
C ASN A 386 7.46 -7.24 0.89
N GLY A 387 7.16 -8.16 1.80
CA GLY A 387 7.89 -8.24 3.05
C GLY A 387 7.33 -9.25 4.03
N LEU A 388 8.11 -9.52 5.07
CA LEU A 388 7.76 -10.46 6.13
C LEU A 388 7.66 -9.74 7.47
N GLY A 389 6.44 -9.68 8.01
CA GLY A 389 6.21 -9.22 9.37
C GLY A 389 6.61 -10.31 10.36
N ALA A 390 7.56 -9.99 11.24
CA ALA A 390 8.09 -10.91 12.25
C ALA A 390 8.41 -10.20 13.57
N SER A 391 8.60 -10.97 14.64
CA SER A 391 9.08 -10.47 15.93
C SER A 391 10.61 -10.46 15.88
N ASP A 392 11.21 -9.27 15.96
CA ASP A 392 12.66 -9.14 16.09
C ASP A 392 13.08 -9.03 17.55
N VAL A 393 14.22 -9.65 17.88
CA VAL A 393 14.88 -9.53 19.18
C VAL A 393 16.11 -8.63 19.02
N LEU A 394 16.17 -7.56 19.81
CA LEU A 394 17.36 -6.73 19.95
C LEU A 394 18.27 -7.36 21.01
N GLU A 395 19.41 -7.89 20.58
CA GLU A 395 20.40 -8.49 21.46
C GLU A 395 21.14 -7.44 22.30
N ALA A 396 21.76 -7.86 23.40
CA ALA A 396 22.46 -6.96 24.33
C ALA A 396 23.64 -6.19 23.68
N ASP A 397 24.20 -6.73 22.59
CA ASP A 397 25.27 -6.09 21.82
C ASP A 397 24.75 -5.14 20.72
N GLY A 398 23.42 -4.98 20.60
CA GLY A 398 22.76 -4.12 19.62
C GLY A 398 22.52 -4.79 18.26
N THR A 399 22.75 -6.10 18.13
CA THR A 399 22.49 -6.85 16.90
C THR A 399 21.06 -7.40 16.84
N ILE A 400 20.57 -7.64 15.62
CA ILE A 400 19.31 -8.33 15.35
C ILE A 400 19.58 -9.38 14.27
N ILE A 401 19.39 -10.66 14.61
CA ILE A 401 19.62 -11.78 13.69
C ILE A 401 18.30 -12.23 13.08
N ASP A 402 18.04 -11.78 11.85
CA ASP A 402 16.79 -11.99 11.13
C ASP A 402 16.97 -12.84 9.86
N ASP A 403 17.64 -13.99 10.00
CA ASP A 403 17.89 -14.93 8.90
C ASP A 403 16.62 -15.41 8.20
N TYR A 404 15.51 -15.51 8.93
CA TYR A 404 14.20 -15.84 8.38
C TYR A 404 13.69 -14.79 7.38
N ARG A 405 14.02 -13.50 7.60
CA ARG A 405 13.63 -12.39 6.72
C ARG A 405 14.50 -12.38 5.46
N ILE A 406 15.79 -12.65 5.64
CA ILE A 406 16.72 -12.84 4.53
C ILE A 406 16.25 -14.00 3.64
N GLU A 407 15.89 -15.15 4.22
CA GLU A 407 15.42 -16.30 3.46
C GLU A 407 14.11 -16.02 2.71
N TYR A 408 13.15 -15.35 3.35
CA TYR A 408 11.93 -14.89 2.68
C TYR A 408 12.22 -14.07 1.42
N PHE A 409 13.04 -13.02 1.55
CA PHE A 409 13.38 -12.16 0.42
C PHE A 409 14.21 -12.90 -0.62
N ARG A 410 15.17 -13.75 -0.22
CA ARG A 410 15.95 -14.58 -1.15
C ARG A 410 15.04 -15.42 -2.05
N GLN A 411 14.03 -16.08 -1.48
CA GLN A 411 13.09 -16.89 -2.25
C GLN A 411 12.22 -16.05 -3.19
N HIS A 412 11.65 -14.94 -2.70
CA HIS A 412 10.78 -14.07 -3.52
C HIS A 412 11.56 -13.35 -4.63
N LEU A 413 12.75 -12.82 -4.33
CA LEU A 413 13.60 -12.16 -5.32
C LEU A 413 14.15 -13.16 -6.36
N GLY A 414 14.36 -14.42 -5.97
CA GLY A 414 14.63 -15.51 -6.92
C GLY A 414 13.49 -15.71 -7.91
N GLN A 415 12.23 -15.72 -7.44
CA GLN A 415 11.05 -15.85 -8.31
C GLN A 415 10.77 -14.59 -9.14
N LEU A 416 11.11 -13.41 -8.64
CA LEU A 416 11.10 -12.17 -9.41
C LEU A 416 12.13 -12.21 -10.54
N LYS A 417 13.36 -12.69 -10.27
CA LYS A 417 14.42 -12.89 -11.27
C LYS A 417 13.92 -13.82 -12.38
N GLU A 418 13.30 -14.93 -12.01
CA GLU A 418 12.70 -15.89 -12.95
C GLU A 418 11.55 -15.28 -13.78
N ALA A 419 10.69 -14.44 -13.18
CA ALA A 419 9.62 -13.75 -13.92
C ALA A 419 10.17 -12.78 -14.98
N ILE A 420 11.25 -12.07 -14.67
CA ILE A 420 11.94 -11.20 -15.64
C ILE A 420 12.53 -12.04 -16.78
N GLN A 421 13.11 -13.21 -16.47
CA GLN A 421 13.59 -14.15 -17.50
C GLN A 421 12.46 -14.74 -18.36
N ASP A 422 11.26 -14.89 -17.78
CA ASP A 422 10.05 -15.27 -18.53
C ASP A 422 9.55 -14.13 -19.45
N GLY A 423 10.17 -12.95 -19.42
CA GLY A 423 9.86 -11.81 -20.29
C GLY A 423 8.93 -10.77 -19.68
N VAL A 424 8.68 -10.81 -18.37
CA VAL A 424 7.88 -9.79 -17.68
C VAL A 424 8.66 -8.49 -17.54
N ASP A 425 8.07 -7.38 -17.99
CA ASP A 425 8.64 -6.03 -17.78
C ASP A 425 8.37 -5.55 -16.35
N VAL A 426 9.41 -5.58 -15.51
CA VAL A 426 9.34 -5.13 -14.12
C VAL A 426 10.27 -3.94 -13.90
N MET A 427 9.69 -2.81 -13.51
CA MET A 427 10.39 -1.54 -13.29
C MET A 427 11.30 -1.57 -12.06
N GLY A 428 10.89 -2.27 -11.01
CA GLY A 428 11.57 -2.22 -9.72
C GLY A 428 10.93 -3.07 -8.63
N TYR A 429 11.57 -3.00 -7.47
CA TYR A 429 11.17 -3.70 -6.25
C TYR A 429 11.41 -2.81 -5.03
N THR A 430 10.35 -2.54 -4.25
CA THR A 430 10.47 -1.86 -2.96
C THR A 430 9.97 -2.75 -1.81
N SER A 431 10.89 -3.09 -0.92
CA SER A 431 10.57 -3.83 0.32
C SER A 431 9.66 -3.00 1.22
N TRP A 432 8.58 -3.60 1.70
CA TRP A 432 7.65 -2.91 2.60
C TRP A 432 8.23 -2.70 3.99
N GLY A 433 8.04 -1.50 4.54
CA GLY A 433 8.50 -1.15 5.87
C GLY A 433 10.00 -1.33 6.00
N ALA A 434 10.80 -0.88 5.01
CA ALA A 434 12.25 -1.06 4.98
C ALA A 434 12.98 -0.52 6.23
N ILE A 435 12.35 0.42 6.92
CA ILE A 435 12.58 0.73 8.33
C ILE A 435 11.33 0.29 9.10
N ASP A 436 11.49 -0.23 10.32
CA ASP A 436 10.35 -0.63 11.14
C ASP A 436 9.35 0.52 11.28
N ILE A 437 8.07 0.23 11.02
CA ILE A 437 6.96 1.19 11.04
C ILE A 437 5.79 0.59 11.81
N ILE A 438 4.84 1.43 12.19
CA ILE A 438 3.58 0.98 12.80
C ILE A 438 2.78 0.16 11.78
N SER A 439 2.37 -1.07 12.14
CA SER A 439 1.58 -1.93 11.25
C SER A 439 0.23 -1.29 10.87
N ALA A 440 -0.19 -1.51 9.63
CA ALA A 440 -1.44 -0.93 9.11
C ALA A 440 -2.69 -1.51 9.79
N SER A 441 -2.76 -2.84 9.90
CA SER A 441 -3.96 -3.56 10.37
C SER A 441 -4.12 -3.55 11.89
N THR A 442 -3.02 -3.71 12.63
CA THR A 442 -3.07 -3.95 14.08
C THR A 442 -2.50 -2.83 14.93
N SER A 443 -1.98 -1.77 14.30
CA SER A 443 -1.27 -0.65 14.95
C SER A 443 -0.19 -1.14 15.92
N GLU A 444 0.70 -2.00 15.44
CA GLU A 444 1.77 -2.62 16.22
C GLU A 444 3.15 -2.23 15.71
N MET A 445 4.06 -2.01 16.66
CA MET A 445 5.49 -1.93 16.40
C MET A 445 6.16 -3.32 16.53
N SER A 446 5.58 -4.25 17.30
CA SER A 446 6.15 -5.59 17.48
C SER A 446 6.10 -6.46 16.21
N LYS A 447 5.23 -6.13 15.26
CA LYS A 447 5.21 -6.76 13.92
C LYS A 447 6.13 -5.98 12.97
N ARG A 448 7.37 -6.43 12.86
CA ARG A 448 8.46 -5.68 12.21
C ARG A 448 8.79 -6.24 10.83
N TYR A 449 9.02 -5.34 9.88
CA TYR A 449 9.33 -5.68 8.48
C TYR A 449 10.74 -5.27 8.08
N GLY A 450 11.33 -4.28 8.74
CA GLY A 450 12.43 -3.53 8.16
C GLY A 450 13.76 -4.22 8.17
N PHE A 451 14.67 -3.64 7.41
CA PHE A 451 16.11 -3.86 7.50
C PHE A 451 16.72 -2.99 8.60
N ILE A 452 16.01 -1.93 9.00
CA ILE A 452 16.38 -1.00 10.07
C ILE A 452 15.38 -1.18 11.21
N TYR A 453 15.88 -1.62 12.36
CA TYR A 453 15.11 -1.73 13.60
C TYR A 453 14.92 -0.35 14.24
N VAL A 454 13.73 -0.06 14.73
CA VAL A 454 13.46 1.14 15.56
C VAL A 454 13.14 0.69 16.98
N ASP A 455 13.92 1.20 17.94
CA ASP A 455 13.70 0.96 19.37
C ASP A 455 12.47 1.70 19.89
N GLN A 456 11.33 1.05 19.71
CA GLN A 456 10.01 1.44 20.17
C GLN A 456 9.15 0.18 20.38
N ASP A 457 8.24 0.20 21.35
CA ASP A 457 7.25 -0.85 21.59
C ASP A 457 5.84 -0.45 21.11
N ASN A 458 4.85 -1.32 21.33
CA ASN A 458 3.46 -1.07 20.91
C ASN A 458 2.78 0.09 21.66
N GLU A 459 3.31 0.51 22.81
CA GLU A 459 2.79 1.62 23.61
C GLU A 459 3.58 2.92 23.37
N GLY A 460 4.48 2.93 22.39
CA GLY A 460 5.30 4.09 22.02
C GLY A 460 6.46 4.35 22.98
N GLN A 461 6.88 3.36 23.78
CA GLN A 461 8.03 3.47 24.66
C GLN A 461 9.29 2.93 23.98
N GLY A 462 10.42 3.62 24.17
CA GLY A 462 11.71 3.25 23.58
C GLY A 462 12.59 4.48 23.33
N THR A 463 13.83 4.29 22.89
CA THR A 463 14.75 5.40 22.62
C THR A 463 14.61 6.00 21.22
N LEU A 464 13.80 5.40 20.35
CA LEU A 464 13.69 5.71 18.91
C LEU A 464 15.01 5.57 18.14
N LYS A 465 16.04 4.94 18.72
CA LYS A 465 17.29 4.68 18.00
C LYS A 465 17.06 3.67 16.88
N ARG A 466 17.78 3.88 15.78
CA ARG A 466 17.80 3.00 14.62
C ARG A 466 18.99 2.04 14.70
N PHE A 467 18.75 0.75 14.47
CA PHE A 467 19.77 -0.29 14.46
C PHE A 467 19.70 -1.06 13.14
N LYS A 468 20.86 -1.42 12.59
CA LYS A 468 20.93 -2.25 11.38
C LYS A 468 20.69 -3.69 11.77
N LYS A 469 19.68 -4.33 11.17
CA LYS A 469 19.48 -5.78 11.29
C LYS A 469 20.49 -6.50 10.40
N LYS A 470 20.69 -7.81 10.59
CA LYS A 470 21.57 -8.61 9.72
C LYS A 470 21.16 -8.50 8.24
N SER A 471 19.86 -8.44 7.98
CA SER A 471 19.28 -8.23 6.65
C SER A 471 19.65 -6.90 5.97
N PHE A 472 20.10 -5.88 6.71
CA PHE A 472 20.56 -4.60 6.15
C PHE A 472 21.73 -4.78 5.20
N ASP A 473 22.81 -5.43 5.67
CA ASP A 473 24.01 -5.64 4.86
C ASP A 473 23.76 -6.67 3.76
N TRP A 474 22.85 -7.63 3.99
CA TRP A 474 22.39 -8.55 2.95
C TRP A 474 21.70 -7.79 1.80
N TYR A 475 20.71 -6.95 2.09
CA TYR A 475 19.98 -6.21 1.05
C TYR A 475 20.88 -5.20 0.34
N LYS A 476 21.82 -4.57 1.07
CA LYS A 476 22.89 -3.77 0.48
C LYS A 476 23.69 -4.53 -0.58
N LYS A 477 24.04 -5.78 -0.30
CA LYS A 477 24.74 -6.67 -1.25
C LYS A 477 23.87 -7.04 -2.45
N VAL A 478 22.58 -7.31 -2.23
CA VAL A 478 21.60 -7.55 -3.31
C VAL A 478 21.58 -6.36 -4.26
N ILE A 479 21.42 -5.14 -3.74
CA ILE A 479 21.36 -3.93 -4.58
C ILE A 479 22.69 -3.67 -5.29
N ALA A 480 23.82 -3.80 -4.59
CA ALA A 480 25.15 -3.58 -5.16
C ALA A 480 25.48 -4.57 -6.29
N SER A 481 24.96 -5.80 -6.22
CA SER A 481 25.10 -6.82 -7.26
C SER A 481 23.99 -6.79 -8.31
N ASN A 482 23.06 -5.83 -8.23
CA ASN A 482 21.85 -5.76 -9.04
C ASN A 482 21.06 -7.09 -9.06
N GLY A 483 20.91 -7.73 -7.90
CA GLY A 483 20.18 -8.98 -7.74
C GLY A 483 20.92 -10.25 -8.20
N GLU A 484 22.19 -10.15 -8.58
CA GLU A 484 22.99 -11.34 -8.94
C GLU A 484 23.47 -12.14 -7.72
N ASP A 485 23.73 -11.46 -6.59
CA ASP A 485 24.10 -12.11 -5.33
C ASP A 485 22.98 -11.99 -4.29
N LEU A 486 22.22 -13.07 -4.15
CA LEU A 486 21.18 -13.22 -3.12
C LEU A 486 21.66 -14.06 -1.91
N SER A 487 22.95 -14.43 -1.84
CA SER A 487 23.48 -15.33 -0.80
C SER A 487 23.51 -14.72 0.59
#